data_AF-A0A7W1SCI8-F1
#
_entry.id   AF-A0A7W1SCI8-F1
#
_cell.length_a   1.000
_cell.length_b   1.000
_cell.length_c   1.000
_cell.angle_alpha   90.00
_cell.angle_beta   90.00
_cell.angle_gamma   90.00
#
_symmetry.space_group_name_H-M   'P 1'
#
loop_
_entity.id
_entity.type
_entity.pdbx_description
1 polymer ?
#
loop_
_entity_poly.entity_id
_entity_poly.type
_entity_poly.pdbx_seq_one_letter_code
_entity_poly.pdbx_strand_id
1 'polypeptide(L)'
;ARTTETNSDLDFQSFIARLRKAVTRRDMNTLAAMMTPDFAYVLGATSEQDKKGDGVFQYWDENGLWPELEGIVSEQFVKNQDFMVAPPQFANPAIEYDGYRAGIRRVNGSWKFAYFVNG
;
A
#
# COMPACT_ATOMS: atom_id res chain seq x y z
N ALA A 1 -20.92 10.85 20.08
CA ALA A 1 -20.05 10.55 18.93
C ALA A 1 -19.08 9.43 19.33
N ARG A 2 -19.34 8.18 18.95
CA ARG A 2 -18.45 7.03 19.22
C ARG A 2 -18.59 5.90 18.18
N THR A 3 -19.52 6.03 17.24
CA THR A 3 -19.81 5.05 16.18
C THR A 3 -18.89 5.18 14.97
N THR A 4 -18.35 6.38 14.70
CA THR A 4 -17.57 6.65 13.47
C THR A 4 -16.17 6.04 13.49
N GLU A 5 -15.54 5.95 14.67
CA GLU A 5 -14.20 5.36 14.83
C GLU A 5 -14.26 3.84 14.68
N THR A 6 -15.20 3.16 15.37
CA THR A 6 -15.40 1.72 15.23
C THR A 6 -15.75 1.31 13.80
N ASN A 7 -16.60 2.07 13.11
CA ASN A 7 -16.91 1.79 11.71
C ASN A 7 -15.69 1.99 10.80
N SER A 8 -14.87 3.01 11.06
CA SER A 8 -13.65 3.26 10.28
C SER A 8 -12.61 2.16 10.44
N ASP A 9 -12.50 1.58 11.64
CA ASP A 9 -11.65 0.42 11.89
C ASP A 9 -12.17 -0.81 11.15
N LEU A 10 -13.47 -1.09 11.18
CA LEU A 10 -14.07 -2.22 10.47
C LEU A 10 -13.91 -2.10 8.94
N ASP A 11 -14.12 -0.90 8.39
CA ASP A 11 -13.92 -0.62 6.97
C ASP A 11 -12.46 -0.82 6.55
N PHE A 12 -11.53 -0.36 7.41
CA PHE A 12 -10.10 -0.55 7.19
C PHE A 12 -9.70 -2.03 7.23
N GLN A 13 -10.12 -2.77 8.26
CA GLN A 13 -9.83 -4.20 8.37
C GLN A 13 -10.40 -4.99 7.18
N SER A 14 -11.61 -4.64 6.74
CA SER A 14 -12.22 -5.24 5.55
C SER A 14 -11.42 -4.96 4.28
N PHE A 15 -10.93 -3.71 4.12
CA PHE A 15 -10.05 -3.34 3.01
C PHE A 15 -8.75 -4.14 3.04
N ILE A 16 -8.08 -4.23 4.19
CA ILE A 16 -6.81 -4.98 4.35
C ILE A 16 -7.01 -6.47 4.06
N ALA A 17 -8.09 -7.07 4.57
CA ALA A 17 -8.39 -8.48 4.32
C ALA A 17 -8.58 -8.75 2.81
N ARG A 18 -9.27 -7.85 2.10
CA ARG A 18 -9.42 -7.94 0.63
C ARG A 18 -8.08 -7.74 -0.08
N LEU A 19 -7.27 -6.77 0.36
CA LEU A 19 -5.97 -6.46 -0.24
C LEU A 19 -5.05 -7.68 -0.15
N ARG A 20 -4.88 -8.24 1.05
CA ARG A 20 -4.07 -9.45 1.28
C ARG A 20 -4.51 -10.59 0.40
N LYS A 21 -5.82 -10.87 0.35
CA LYS A 21 -6.37 -11.93 -0.50
C LYS A 21 -6.09 -11.68 -1.99
N ALA A 22 -6.18 -10.44 -2.46
CA ALA A 22 -5.90 -10.10 -3.85
C ALA A 22 -4.41 -10.23 -4.18
N VAL A 23 -3.51 -9.84 -3.27
CA VAL A 23 -2.05 -10.02 -3.40
C VAL A 23 -1.69 -11.51 -3.45
N THR A 24 -2.11 -12.33 -2.48
CA THR A 24 -1.80 -13.77 -2.44
C THR A 24 -2.30 -14.50 -3.70
N ARG A 25 -3.45 -14.07 -4.26
CA ARG A 25 -4.00 -14.64 -5.49
C ARG A 25 -3.43 -14.04 -6.77
N ARG A 26 -2.61 -12.99 -6.66
CA ARG A 26 -2.17 -12.13 -7.77
C ARG A 26 -3.36 -11.69 -8.64
N ASP A 27 -4.47 -11.34 -7.99
CA ASP A 27 -5.69 -10.87 -8.65
C ASP A 27 -5.53 -9.41 -9.06
N MET A 28 -4.88 -9.22 -10.22
CA MET A 28 -4.56 -7.91 -10.79
C MET A 28 -5.80 -7.04 -11.01
N ASN A 29 -6.93 -7.65 -11.39
CA ASN A 29 -8.19 -6.91 -11.60
C ASN A 29 -8.72 -6.34 -10.28
N THR A 30 -8.73 -7.13 -9.22
CA THR A 30 -9.12 -6.65 -7.89
C THR A 30 -8.12 -5.61 -7.38
N LEU A 31 -6.81 -5.85 -7.54
CA LEU A 31 -5.77 -4.90 -7.10
C LEU A 31 -5.90 -3.55 -7.82
N ALA A 32 -6.09 -3.54 -9.14
CA ALA A 32 -6.27 -2.32 -9.92
C ALA A 32 -7.45 -1.49 -9.41
N ALA A 33 -8.57 -2.14 -9.06
CA ALA A 33 -9.73 -1.45 -8.51
C ALA A 33 -9.50 -0.89 -7.09
N MET A 34 -8.53 -1.45 -6.35
CA MET A 34 -8.15 -1.01 -5.01
C MET A 34 -7.07 0.07 -5.02
N MET A 35 -6.31 0.20 -6.10
CA MET A 35 -5.25 1.19 -6.25
C MET A 35 -5.79 2.61 -6.46
N THR A 36 -4.98 3.60 -6.12
CA THR A 36 -5.18 4.98 -6.58
C THR A 36 -4.76 5.12 -8.05
N PRO A 37 -5.33 6.06 -8.82
CA PRO A 37 -4.90 6.29 -10.21
C PRO A 37 -3.41 6.66 -10.33
N ASP A 38 -2.87 7.29 -9.30
CA ASP A 38 -1.48 7.73 -9.17
C ASP A 38 -0.59 6.74 -8.41
N PHE A 39 -0.94 5.45 -8.39
CA PHE A 39 -0.26 4.44 -7.59
C PHE A 39 1.24 4.40 -7.86
N ALA A 40 2.09 4.64 -6.85
CA ALA A 40 3.54 4.64 -7.02
C ALA A 40 4.13 3.24 -6.78
N TYR A 41 4.98 2.78 -7.69
CA TYR A 41 5.66 1.49 -7.60
C TYR A 41 7.18 1.55 -7.77
N VAL A 42 7.72 2.73 -8.09
CA VAL A 42 9.15 3.06 -7.99
C VAL A 42 9.26 4.50 -7.50
N LEU A 43 10.12 4.74 -6.50
CA LEU A 43 10.58 6.09 -6.14
C LEU A 43 11.93 6.34 -6.80
N GLY A 44 11.97 7.30 -7.71
CA GLY A 44 13.20 7.73 -8.36
C GLY A 44 13.94 8.79 -7.53
N ALA A 45 15.10 9.24 -8.03
CA ALA A 45 15.82 10.36 -7.41
C ALA A 45 15.10 11.71 -7.64
N THR A 46 14.28 11.79 -8.69
CA THR A 46 13.38 12.92 -8.97
C THR A 46 11.95 12.43 -9.18
N SER A 47 10.96 13.31 -8.99
CA SER A 47 9.55 12.97 -9.22
C SER A 47 9.23 12.54 -10.66
N GLU A 48 10.09 12.87 -11.62
CA GLU A 48 9.97 12.47 -13.02
C GLU A 48 10.48 11.04 -13.26
N GLN A 49 11.32 10.53 -12.36
CA GLN A 49 11.82 9.16 -12.36
C GLN A 49 10.91 8.19 -11.59
N ASP A 50 9.96 8.73 -10.82
CA ASP A 50 8.93 7.91 -10.19
C ASP A 50 8.13 7.16 -11.24
N LYS A 51 7.95 5.85 -11.03
CA LYS A 51 7.00 5.09 -11.84
C LYS A 51 5.68 5.00 -11.10
N LYS A 52 4.63 5.53 -11.75
CA LYS A 52 3.27 5.65 -11.21
C LYS A 52 2.23 5.18 -12.22
N GLY A 53 1.13 4.62 -11.73
CA GLY A 53 -0.02 4.20 -12.54
C GLY A 53 0.23 2.89 -13.29
N ASP A 54 0.05 2.93 -14.62
CA ASP A 54 0.10 1.76 -15.48
C ASP A 54 1.47 1.06 -15.45
N GLY A 55 1.48 -0.25 -15.68
CA GLY A 55 2.71 -1.06 -15.72
C GLY A 55 3.19 -1.61 -14.37
N VAL A 56 2.49 -1.30 -13.27
CA VAL A 56 2.80 -1.81 -11.92
C VAL A 56 2.88 -3.34 -11.85
N PHE A 57 1.90 -4.06 -12.40
CA PHE A 57 1.86 -5.53 -12.30
C PHE A 57 2.96 -6.19 -13.11
N GLN A 58 3.22 -5.69 -14.32
CA GLN A 58 4.33 -6.14 -15.15
C GLN A 58 5.66 -5.92 -14.41
N TYR A 59 5.85 -4.74 -13.80
CA TYR A 59 7.04 -4.46 -13.01
C TYR A 59 7.21 -5.44 -11.84
N TRP A 60 6.14 -5.76 -11.11
CA TRP A 60 6.20 -6.74 -10.02
C TRP A 60 6.51 -8.15 -10.50
N ASP A 61 5.94 -8.58 -11.63
CA ASP A 61 6.25 -9.89 -12.23
C ASP A 61 7.72 -9.98 -12.67
N GLU A 62 8.20 -8.97 -13.40
CA GLU A 62 9.57 -8.94 -13.95
C GLU A 62 10.65 -8.85 -12.86
N ASN A 63 10.34 -8.17 -11.75
CA ASN A 63 11.28 -7.98 -10.64
C ASN A 63 11.05 -8.97 -9.49
N GLY A 64 10.11 -9.91 -9.66
CA GLY A 64 9.84 -10.95 -8.66
C GLY A 64 9.28 -10.42 -7.34
N LEU A 65 8.57 -9.30 -7.34
CA LEU A 65 8.20 -8.53 -6.13
C LEU A 65 6.93 -9.01 -5.41
N TRP A 66 6.27 -10.04 -5.94
CA TRP A 66 5.06 -10.57 -5.31
C TRP A 66 5.27 -11.09 -3.88
N PRO A 67 6.33 -11.84 -3.56
CA PRO A 67 6.62 -12.29 -2.20
C PRO A 67 6.89 -11.11 -1.25
N GLU A 68 7.64 -10.10 -1.70
CA GLU A 68 7.93 -8.89 -0.93
C GLU A 68 6.65 -8.12 -0.65
N LEU A 69 5.81 -7.91 -1.67
CA LEU A 69 4.51 -7.28 -1.52
C LEU A 69 3.65 -8.05 -0.51
N GLU A 70 3.56 -9.37 -0.64
CA GLU A 70 2.81 -10.24 0.27
C GLU A 70 3.31 -10.12 1.72
N GLY A 71 4.63 -10.10 1.92
CA GLY A 71 5.25 -9.86 3.23
C GLY A 71 4.85 -8.51 3.81
N ILE A 72 5.03 -7.43 3.05
CA ILE A 72 4.72 -6.07 3.51
C ILE A 72 3.22 -5.87 3.80
N VAL A 73 2.31 -6.38 2.97
CA VAL A 73 0.87 -6.23 3.26
C VAL A 73 0.39 -7.12 4.40
N SER A 74 1.16 -8.14 4.78
CA SER A 74 0.87 -9.02 5.93
C SER A 74 1.25 -8.38 7.26
N GLU A 75 2.19 -7.43 7.24
CA GLU A 75 2.59 -6.65 8.41
C GLU A 75 1.44 -5.79 8.97
N GLN A 76 1.64 -5.28 10.19
CA GLN A 76 0.72 -4.34 10.79
C GLN A 76 0.80 -2.98 10.08
N PHE A 77 -0.36 -2.46 9.68
CA PHE A 77 -0.47 -1.09 9.22
C PHE A 77 -0.66 -0.13 10.41
N VAL A 78 0.14 0.92 10.46
CA VAL A 78 0.07 1.98 11.49
C VAL A 78 -0.15 3.33 10.83
N LYS A 79 -0.73 4.28 11.58
CA LYS A 79 -0.97 5.63 11.08
C LYS A 79 0.37 6.38 10.93
N ASN A 80 0.61 6.94 9.75
CA ASN A 80 1.70 7.86 9.46
C ASN A 80 1.17 9.01 8.60
N GLN A 81 1.03 10.19 9.19
CA GLN A 81 0.40 11.35 8.55
C GLN A 81 -1.00 11.00 7.98
N ASP A 82 -1.21 11.22 6.67
CA ASP A 82 -2.45 10.94 5.94
C ASP A 82 -2.56 9.48 5.46
N PHE A 83 -1.58 8.64 5.78
CA PHE A 83 -1.50 7.25 5.34
C PHE A 83 -1.61 6.27 6.52
N MET A 84 -2.08 5.07 6.19
CA MET A 84 -1.82 3.85 6.93
C MET A 84 -0.66 3.16 6.23
N VAL A 85 0.43 2.89 6.92
CA VAL A 85 1.67 2.39 6.31
C VAL A 85 2.12 1.08 6.93
N ALA A 86 2.73 0.24 6.11
CA ALA A 86 3.43 -0.96 6.54
C ALA A 86 4.83 -1.00 5.88
N PRO A 87 5.86 -1.49 6.58
CA PRO A 87 5.78 -2.04 7.93
C PRO A 87 5.85 -0.91 9.00
N PRO A 88 5.53 -1.17 10.28
CA PRO A 88 5.44 -0.13 11.31
C PRO A 88 6.72 0.69 11.53
N GLN A 89 7.88 0.09 11.26
CA GLN A 89 9.19 0.70 11.43
C GLN A 89 9.35 1.93 10.53
N PHE A 90 8.74 1.94 9.35
CA PHE A 90 8.73 3.10 8.45
C PHE A 90 8.02 4.32 9.07
N ALA A 91 7.06 4.13 9.98
CA ALA A 91 6.39 5.22 10.67
C ALA A 91 7.18 5.76 11.88
N ASN A 92 8.30 5.13 12.25
CA ASN A 92 9.07 5.52 13.42
C ASN A 92 10.19 6.51 13.02
N PRO A 93 10.12 7.79 13.44
CA PRO A 93 11.14 8.79 13.07
C PRO A 93 12.51 8.54 13.70
N ALA A 94 12.61 7.66 14.70
CA ALA A 94 13.88 7.26 15.30
C ALA A 94 14.61 6.15 14.52
N ILE A 95 13.98 5.62 13.46
CA ILE A 95 14.52 4.54 12.64
C ILE A 95 14.74 5.06 11.23
N GLU A 96 15.97 4.96 10.74
CA GLU A 96 16.24 5.06 9.31
C GLU A 96 15.84 3.73 8.66
N TYR A 97 14.67 3.71 8.03
CA TYR A 97 14.13 2.53 7.38
C TYR A 97 14.49 2.56 5.89
N ASP A 98 15.32 1.62 5.46
CA ASP A 98 15.63 1.33 4.06
C ASP A 98 14.99 0.00 3.68
N GLY A 99 13.98 0.05 2.81
CA GLY A 99 13.25 -1.15 2.40
C GLY A 99 11.88 -0.91 1.79
N TYR A 100 11.23 -2.03 1.42
CA TYR A 100 9.90 -2.02 0.84
C TYR A 100 8.84 -1.55 1.83
N ARG A 101 8.00 -0.62 1.38
CA ARG A 101 6.91 -0.05 2.16
C ARG A 101 5.65 0.09 1.33
N ALA A 102 4.53 -0.12 2.00
CA ALA A 102 3.19 0.02 1.45
C ALA A 102 2.46 1.18 2.14
N GLY A 103 1.68 1.93 1.36
CA GLY A 103 0.84 3.01 1.88
C GLY A 103 -0.60 2.87 1.41
N ILE A 104 -1.52 3.13 2.31
CA ILE A 104 -2.96 3.13 2.08
C ILE A 104 -3.50 4.46 2.56
N ARG A 105 -4.37 5.12 1.77
CA ARG A 105 -5.01 6.38 2.16
C ARG A 105 -6.49 6.36 1.82
N ARG A 106 -7.24 7.31 2.35
CA ARG A 106 -8.61 7.56 1.89
C ARG A 106 -8.61 8.42 0.64
N VAL A 107 -9.39 8.02 -0.36
CA VAL A 107 -9.72 8.82 -1.55
C VAL A 107 -11.24 8.86 -1.65
N ASN A 108 -11.82 10.06 -1.58
CA ASN A 108 -13.27 10.27 -1.60
C ASN A 108 -14.02 9.38 -0.59
N GLY A 109 -13.49 9.25 0.62
CA GLY A 109 -14.09 8.47 1.70
C GLY A 109 -13.80 6.96 1.68
N SER A 110 -13.26 6.41 0.58
CA SER A 110 -12.91 4.98 0.46
C SER A 110 -11.42 4.74 0.67
N TRP A 111 -11.04 3.65 1.33
CA TRP A 111 -9.65 3.21 1.39
C TRP A 111 -9.12 2.80 0.01
N LYS A 112 -7.89 3.21 -0.29
CA LYS A 112 -7.18 2.90 -1.53
C LYS A 112 -5.73 2.59 -1.26
N PHE A 113 -5.21 1.61 -1.98
CA PHE A 113 -3.79 1.26 -1.98
C PHE A 113 -3.06 2.31 -2.81
N ALA A 114 -2.10 3.01 -2.22
CA ALA A 114 -1.53 4.24 -2.79
C ALA A 114 -0.11 4.04 -3.33
N TYR A 115 0.69 3.21 -2.67
CA TYR A 115 2.02 2.88 -3.15
C TYR A 115 2.53 1.57 -2.58
N PHE A 116 3.46 0.95 -3.31
CA PHE A 116 4.37 -0.08 -2.84
C PHE A 116 5.73 0.12 -3.49
N VAL A 117 6.68 0.62 -2.71
CA VAL A 117 7.95 1.13 -3.22
C VAL A 117 9.08 0.70 -2.32
N ASN A 118 10.29 0.65 -2.88
CA ASN A 118 11.52 0.50 -2.14
C ASN A 118 12.24 1.84 -1.98
N GLY A 119 13.05 1.96 -0.93
CA GLY A 119 14.04 3.02 -0.73
C GLY A 119 13.91 3.58 0.65
#